data_AF-A0A9X0QKD0-F1
#
_entry.id   AF-A0A9X0QKD0-F1
#
_cell.length_a   1.000
_cell.length_b   1.000
_cell.length_c   1.000
_cell.angle_alpha   90.00
_cell.angle_beta   90.00
_cell.angle_gamma   90.00
#
_symmetry.space_group_name_H-M   'P 1'
#
loop_
_entity.id
_entity.type
_entity.pdbx_description
1 polymer ?
#
loop_
_entity_poly.entity_id
_entity_poly.type
_entity_poly.pdbx_seq_one_letter_code
_entity_poly.pdbx_strand_id
1 'polypeptide(L)'
;FRQIKRNGKSIFVIYLGDHDPSGVAIEKDLCEKVHANFSIKRIAIHGADIRLFNLPPLRVKVSDSRSDAFIQNHGPDCVELDALPANELRSRIRDTVHSLMDRTKWERAIEVEKAEMASIISSMELWNKLPVDDVPPA
;
A
#
# COMPACT_ATOMS: atom_id res chain seq x y z
N PHE A 1 -13.82 6.38 -8.69
CA PHE A 1 -14.50 5.59 -7.64
C PHE A 1 -15.86 5.00 -8.04
N ARG A 2 -16.54 5.49 -9.09
CA ARG A 2 -17.92 5.08 -9.48
C ARG A 2 -18.08 3.63 -9.98
N GLN A 3 -17.03 2.81 -9.97
CA GLN A 3 -17.04 1.47 -10.58
C GLN A 3 -16.19 0.45 -9.81
N ILE A 4 -16.21 0.46 -8.48
CA ILE A 4 -15.67 -0.67 -7.71
C ILE A 4 -16.76 -1.75 -7.64
N LYS A 5 -16.80 -2.61 -8.66
CA LYS A 5 -17.63 -3.83 -8.65
C LYS A 5 -17.16 -4.74 -7.51
N ARG A 6 -18.01 -4.92 -6.49
CA ARG A 6 -17.69 -5.70 -5.29
C ARG A 6 -17.98 -7.19 -5.50
N ASN A 7 -16.93 -7.98 -5.72
CA ASN A 7 -16.96 -9.43 -5.45
C ASN A 7 -16.79 -9.71 -3.94
N GLY A 8 -17.50 -8.98 -3.07
CA GLY A 8 -17.42 -9.15 -1.61
C GLY A 8 -16.11 -8.68 -0.93
N LYS A 9 -15.19 -8.04 -1.67
CA LYS A 9 -13.91 -7.56 -1.11
C LYS A 9 -14.06 -6.21 -0.41
N SER A 10 -13.44 -6.07 0.76
CA SER A 10 -13.29 -4.79 1.48
C SER A 10 -12.23 -3.92 0.83
N ILE A 11 -12.47 -2.61 0.78
CA ILE A 11 -11.54 -1.62 0.21
C ILE A 11 -10.80 -0.97 1.37
N PHE A 12 -9.47 -1.04 1.34
CA PHE A 12 -8.59 -0.35 2.28
C PHE A 12 -7.79 0.71 1.54
N VAL A 13 -7.84 1.94 2.02
CA VAL A 13 -7.08 3.10 1.51
C VAL A 13 -5.95 3.38 2.48
N ILE A 14 -4.72 3.14 2.03
CA ILE A 14 -3.51 3.53 2.76
C ILE A 14 -3.14 4.94 2.30
N TYR A 15 -3.14 5.90 3.22
CA TYR A 15 -2.85 7.29 2.92
C TYR A 15 -1.48 7.70 3.49
N LEU A 16 -0.69 8.34 2.64
CA LEU A 16 0.58 8.98 2.98
C LEU A 16 0.54 10.37 2.37
N GLY A 17 0.81 11.37 3.18
CA GLY A 17 0.83 12.74 2.71
C GLY A 17 1.47 13.66 3.73
N ASP A 18 1.54 14.92 3.36
CA ASP A 18 2.21 15.95 4.13
C ASP A 18 1.54 16.15 5.49
N HIS A 19 2.35 16.57 6.45
CA HIS A 19 1.90 17.04 7.74
C HIS A 19 1.59 18.53 7.63
N ASP A 20 0.49 18.88 6.99
CA ASP A 20 0.02 20.26 6.82
C ASP A 20 -1.52 20.30 6.89
N PRO A 21 -2.15 21.49 6.92
CA PRO A 21 -3.60 21.60 6.98
C PRO A 21 -4.31 20.86 5.85
N SER A 22 -3.72 20.86 4.64
CA SER A 22 -4.32 20.26 3.46
C SER A 22 -4.25 18.72 3.51
N GLY A 23 -3.10 18.17 3.84
CA GLY A 23 -2.85 16.74 3.96
C GLY A 23 -3.66 16.12 5.08
N VAL A 24 -3.78 16.77 6.25
CA VAL A 24 -4.65 16.28 7.33
C VAL A 24 -6.12 16.28 6.94
N ALA A 25 -6.55 17.26 6.14
CA ALA A 25 -7.93 17.33 5.68
C ALA A 25 -8.30 16.22 4.67
N ILE A 26 -7.35 15.63 3.94
CA ILE A 26 -7.63 14.63 2.89
C ILE A 26 -8.40 13.42 3.44
N GLU A 27 -8.07 12.95 4.65
CA GLU A 27 -8.76 11.82 5.27
C GLU A 27 -10.25 12.11 5.48
N LYS A 28 -10.56 13.28 6.06
CA LYS A 28 -11.92 13.76 6.26
C LYS A 28 -12.65 14.00 4.93
N ASP A 29 -11.99 14.70 4.00
CA ASP A 29 -12.52 15.00 2.66
C ASP A 29 -12.89 13.72 1.89
N LEU A 30 -12.08 12.65 2.01
CA LEU A 30 -12.34 11.39 1.35
C LEU A 30 -13.58 10.70 1.95
N CYS A 31 -13.70 10.67 3.28
CA CYS A 31 -14.86 10.11 3.97
C CYS A 31 -16.16 10.87 3.65
N GLU A 32 -16.10 12.19 3.52
CA GLU A 32 -17.29 13.01 3.22
C GLU A 32 -17.71 12.93 1.74
N LYS A 33 -16.77 12.84 0.81
CA LYS A 33 -17.06 12.88 -0.64
C LYS A 33 -17.31 11.49 -1.23
N VAL A 34 -16.64 10.45 -0.72
CA VAL A 34 -16.72 9.10 -1.28
C VAL A 34 -17.81 8.30 -0.57
N HIS A 35 -18.93 8.15 -1.25
CA HIS A 35 -20.07 7.35 -0.80
C HIS A 35 -19.84 5.87 -1.11
N ALA A 36 -18.84 5.26 -0.48
CA ALA A 36 -18.55 3.83 -0.57
C ALA A 36 -18.10 3.30 0.79
N ASN A 37 -18.27 1.99 1.00
CA ASN A 37 -17.74 1.35 2.20
C ASN A 37 -16.26 1.00 1.98
N PHE A 38 -15.38 1.80 2.57
CA PHE A 38 -13.94 1.60 2.63
C PHE A 38 -13.42 1.98 4.02
N SER A 39 -12.24 1.50 4.36
CA SER A 39 -11.48 1.97 5.52
C SER A 39 -10.28 2.77 5.04
N ILE A 40 -10.01 3.91 5.66
CA ILE A 40 -8.80 4.69 5.41
C ILE A 40 -7.86 4.60 6.62
N LYS A 41 -6.56 4.57 6.36
CA LYS A 41 -5.52 4.63 7.38
C LYS A 41 -4.37 5.50 6.89
N ARG A 42 -4.11 6.60 7.61
CA ARG A 42 -2.87 7.35 7.45
C ARG A 42 -1.70 6.59 8.07
N ILE A 43 -0.57 6.51 7.37
CA ILE A 43 0.66 5.85 7.87
C ILE A 43 1.89 6.78 7.90
N ALA A 44 1.80 7.98 7.31
CA ALA A 44 2.78 9.07 7.40
C ALA A 44 2.15 10.39 6.89
N ILE A 45 2.65 11.57 7.27
CA ILE A 45 3.55 11.88 8.40
C ILE A 45 2.72 12.20 9.65
N HIS A 46 3.04 11.55 10.77
CA HIS A 46 2.48 11.87 12.09
C HIS A 46 3.39 12.81 12.86
N GLY A 47 2.85 13.55 13.84
CA GLY A 47 3.68 14.42 14.69
C GLY A 47 4.78 13.69 15.47
N ALA A 48 4.62 12.37 15.70
CA ALA A 48 5.67 11.54 16.27
C ALA A 48 6.86 11.31 15.31
N ASP A 49 6.59 11.24 14.00
CA ASP A 49 7.61 11.04 12.97
C ASP A 49 8.53 12.25 12.87
N ILE A 50 7.96 13.46 13.00
CA ILE A 50 8.71 14.73 12.99
C ILE A 50 9.81 14.71 14.05
N ARG A 51 9.45 14.30 15.28
CA ARG A 51 10.41 14.20 16.40
C ARG A 51 11.38 13.05 16.24
N LEU A 52 10.90 11.88 15.83
CA LEU A 52 11.71 10.67 15.72
C LEU A 52 12.80 10.77 14.65
N PHE A 53 12.47 11.33 13.50
CA PHE A 53 13.38 11.47 12.37
C PHE A 53 14.02 12.85 12.27
N ASN A 54 13.76 13.74 13.25
CA ASN A 54 14.22 15.12 13.26
C ASN A 54 13.96 15.83 11.92
N LEU A 55 12.71 15.73 11.46
CA LEU A 55 12.33 16.21 10.13
C LEU A 55 12.36 17.75 10.08
N PRO A 56 12.84 18.36 8.99
CA PRO A 56 12.93 19.81 8.86
C PRO A 56 11.52 20.45 8.89
N PRO A 57 11.22 21.33 9.85
CA PRO A 57 9.93 22.00 9.91
C PRO A 57 9.85 23.12 8.88
N LEU A 58 8.71 23.17 8.19
CA LEU A 58 8.25 24.31 7.41
C LEU A 58 7.21 25.08 8.23
N ARG A 59 7.16 26.40 8.12
CA ARG A 59 6.10 27.17 8.76
C ARG A 59 4.80 27.07 7.97
N VAL A 60 3.70 26.78 8.67
CA VAL A 60 2.35 26.88 8.10
C VAL A 60 2.13 28.29 7.53
N LYS A 61 1.67 28.38 6.27
CA LYS A 61 1.18 29.65 5.73
C LYS A 61 -0.16 29.98 6.39
N VAL A 62 -0.17 31.00 7.23
CA VAL A 62 -1.30 31.47 8.06
C VAL A 62 -2.55 31.89 7.25
N SER A 63 -2.48 31.91 5.91
CA SER A 63 -3.59 32.32 5.04
C SER A 63 -4.62 31.24 4.75
N ASP A 64 -4.40 29.98 5.15
CA ASP A 64 -5.40 28.93 4.95
C ASP A 64 -6.40 28.92 6.12
N SER A 65 -7.70 29.01 5.84
CA SER A 65 -8.81 28.86 6.79
C SER A 65 -8.74 27.59 7.66
N ARG A 66 -7.99 26.58 7.21
CA ARG A 66 -7.77 25.30 7.90
C ARG A 66 -6.57 25.34 8.86
N SER A 67 -5.77 26.40 8.82
CA SER A 67 -4.55 26.56 9.62
C SER A 67 -4.85 26.62 11.11
N ASP A 68 -5.91 27.31 11.53
CA ASP A 68 -6.20 27.49 12.95
C ASP A 68 -6.52 26.16 13.64
N ALA A 69 -7.38 25.34 13.02
CA ALA A 69 -7.71 24.01 13.52
C ALA A 69 -6.50 23.06 13.46
N PHE A 70 -5.65 23.19 12.45
CA PHE A 70 -4.42 22.41 12.35
C PHE A 70 -3.44 22.79 13.47
N ILE A 71 -3.18 24.08 13.67
CA ILE A 71 -2.24 24.59 14.69
C ILE A 71 -2.68 24.16 16.10
N GLN A 72 -3.98 24.21 16.40
CA GLN A 72 -4.49 23.76 17.69
C GLN A 72 -4.27 22.26 17.95
N ASN A 73 -4.40 21.42 16.92
CA ASN A 73 -4.36 19.96 17.08
C ASN A 73 -2.98 19.35 16.84
N HIS A 74 -2.15 19.97 16.01
CA HIS A 74 -0.90 19.43 15.49
C HIS A 74 0.31 20.34 15.68
N GLY A 75 0.10 21.61 16.02
CA GLY A 75 1.15 22.61 16.13
C GLY A 75 1.41 23.39 14.83
N PRO A 76 2.32 24.38 14.87
CA PRO A 76 2.57 25.28 13.75
C PRO A 76 3.54 24.74 12.69
N ASP A 77 4.09 23.55 12.92
CA ASP A 77 5.12 22.97 12.06
C ASP A 77 4.47 22.10 10.98
N CYS A 78 4.78 22.42 9.73
CA CYS A 78 4.48 21.60 8.57
C CYS A 78 5.68 20.73 8.19
N VAL A 79 5.43 19.54 7.65
CA VAL A 79 6.50 18.69 7.11
C VAL A 79 6.03 17.99 5.84
N GLU A 80 6.87 18.02 4.79
CA GLU A 80 6.63 17.32 3.53
C GLU A 80 6.91 15.82 3.65
N LEU A 81 6.14 14.99 2.95
CA LEU A 81 6.27 13.54 3.00
C LEU A 81 7.67 13.05 2.59
N ASP A 82 8.30 13.72 1.62
CA ASP A 82 9.60 13.37 1.08
C ASP A 82 10.76 13.63 2.05
N ALA A 83 10.52 14.39 3.13
CA ALA A 83 11.45 14.54 4.23
C ALA A 83 11.64 13.23 5.01
N LEU A 84 10.65 12.33 4.99
CA LEU A 84 10.75 11.03 5.65
C LEU A 84 11.74 10.11 4.89
N PRO A 85 12.65 9.40 5.59
CA PRO A 85 13.56 8.48 4.93
C PRO A 85 12.86 7.46 4.03
N ALA A 86 13.31 7.32 2.78
CA ALA A 86 12.63 6.48 1.79
C ALA A 86 12.57 4.99 2.17
N ASN A 87 13.52 4.50 2.98
CA ASN A 87 13.49 3.14 3.54
C ASN A 87 12.35 2.98 4.56
N GLU A 88 12.11 3.98 5.39
CA GLU A 88 11.01 4.01 6.36
C GLU A 88 9.66 3.98 5.64
N LEU A 89 9.50 4.85 4.62
CA LEU A 89 8.29 4.89 3.80
C LEU A 89 7.96 3.51 3.19
N ARG A 90 8.97 2.85 2.61
CA ARG A 90 8.83 1.51 2.04
C ARG A 90 8.45 0.47 3.11
N SER A 91 9.04 0.55 4.31
CA SER A 91 8.69 -0.39 5.39
C SER A 91 7.24 -0.24 5.79
N ARG A 92 6.79 0.99 6.07
CA ARG A 92 5.41 1.24 6.52
C ARG A 92 4.37 0.76 5.51
N ILE A 93 4.61 1.01 4.22
CA ILE A 93 3.73 0.54 3.15
C ILE A 93 3.69 -1.00 3.15
N ARG A 94 4.86 -1.63 3.11
CA ARG A 94 4.99 -3.10 3.10
C ARG A 94 4.30 -3.73 4.31
N ASP A 95 4.58 -3.22 5.51
CA ASP A 95 4.06 -3.77 6.76
C ASP A 95 2.53 -3.59 6.85
N THR A 96 2.02 -2.44 6.39
CA THR A 96 0.58 -2.20 6.31
C THR A 96 -0.09 -3.12 5.31
N VAL A 97 0.48 -3.31 4.12
CA VAL A 97 -0.05 -4.25 3.12
C VAL A 97 -0.05 -5.67 3.67
N HIS A 98 1.05 -6.13 4.28
CA HIS A 98 1.12 -7.45 4.88
C HIS A 98 0.10 -7.66 6.00
N SER A 99 -0.16 -6.62 6.83
CA SER A 99 -1.17 -6.71 7.89
C SER A 99 -2.61 -6.88 7.38
N LEU A 100 -2.87 -6.48 6.14
CA LEU A 100 -4.18 -6.60 5.49
C LEU A 100 -4.33 -7.91 4.69
N MET A 101 -3.25 -8.67 4.53
CA MET A 101 -3.26 -9.92 3.78
C MET A 101 -3.68 -11.10 4.67
N ASP A 102 -4.53 -11.97 4.15
CA ASP A 102 -4.80 -13.28 4.74
C ASP A 102 -3.56 -14.16 4.55
N ARG A 103 -2.72 -14.23 5.59
CA ARG A 103 -1.41 -14.88 5.52
C ARG A 103 -1.53 -16.37 5.22
N THR A 104 -2.53 -17.04 5.78
CA THR A 104 -2.80 -18.46 5.53
C THR A 104 -3.13 -18.71 4.07
N LYS A 105 -4.02 -17.91 3.47
CA LYS A 105 -4.33 -18.02 2.03
C LYS A 105 -3.13 -17.70 1.15
N TRP A 106 -2.33 -16.72 1.55
CA TRP A 106 -1.12 -16.34 0.83
C TRP A 106 -0.07 -17.46 0.83
N GLU A 107 0.23 -18.03 1.99
CA GLU A 107 1.16 -19.15 2.12
C GLU A 107 0.68 -20.38 1.37
N ARG A 108 -0.62 -20.68 1.45
CA ARG A 108 -1.22 -21.75 0.65
C ARG A 108 -1.06 -21.51 -0.85
N ALA A 109 -1.26 -20.28 -1.33
CA ALA A 109 -1.08 -19.95 -2.74
C ALA A 109 0.38 -20.15 -3.19
N ILE A 110 1.36 -19.76 -2.37
CA ILE A 110 2.78 -20.00 -2.62
C ILE A 110 3.09 -21.50 -2.73
N GLU A 111 2.53 -22.32 -1.84
CA GLU A 111 2.73 -23.77 -1.90
C GLU A 111 2.14 -24.40 -3.16
N VAL A 112 0.93 -23.95 -3.56
CA VAL A 112 0.30 -24.40 -4.81
C VAL A 112 1.17 -24.03 -6.00
N GLU A 113 1.61 -22.77 -6.10
CA GLU A 113 2.47 -22.30 -7.19
C GLU A 113 3.77 -23.12 -7.29
N LYS A 114 4.42 -23.42 -6.15
CA LYS A 114 5.61 -24.27 -6.11
C LYS A 114 5.35 -25.68 -6.63
N ALA A 115 4.23 -26.28 -6.25
CA ALA A 115 3.86 -27.63 -6.69
C ALA A 115 3.51 -27.64 -8.19
N GLU A 116 2.80 -26.63 -8.68
CA GLU A 116 2.49 -26.45 -10.10
C GLU A 116 3.76 -26.29 -10.93
N MET A 117 4.69 -25.41 -10.51
CA MET A 117 5.98 -25.24 -11.16
C MET A 117 6.80 -26.53 -11.20
N ALA A 118 6.85 -27.27 -10.09
CA ALA A 118 7.55 -28.55 -10.03
C ALA A 118 6.95 -29.58 -11.00
N SER A 119 5.61 -29.63 -11.11
CA SER A 119 4.93 -30.51 -12.05
C SER A 119 5.21 -30.13 -13.51
N ILE A 120 5.23 -28.82 -13.83
CA ILE A 120 5.56 -28.32 -15.17
C ILE A 120 6.98 -28.73 -15.54
N ILE A 121 7.95 -28.47 -14.66
CA ILE A 121 9.36 -28.84 -14.88
C ILE A 121 9.50 -30.34 -15.09
N SER A 122 8.91 -31.15 -14.21
CA SER A 122 8.94 -32.62 -14.33
C SER A 122 8.33 -33.11 -15.65
N SER A 123 7.28 -32.45 -16.13
CA SER A 123 6.63 -32.81 -17.40
C SER A 123 7.53 -32.48 -18.60
N MET A 124 8.19 -31.30 -18.58
CA MET A 124 9.16 -30.91 -19.62
C MET A 124 10.37 -31.84 -19.66
N GLU A 125 10.88 -32.27 -18.50
CA GLU A 125 11.98 -33.25 -18.43
C GLU A 125 11.59 -34.61 -19.01
N LEU A 126 10.35 -35.06 -18.76
CA LEU A 126 9.85 -36.30 -19.33
C LEU A 126 9.72 -36.19 -20.84
N TRP A 127 9.19 -35.07 -21.34
CA TRP A 127 9.02 -34.83 -22.78
C TRP A 127 10.35 -34.77 -23.53
N ASN A 128 11.39 -34.18 -22.95
CA ASN A 128 12.74 -34.19 -23.52
C ASN A 128 13.38 -35.59 -23.57
N LYS A 129 12.85 -36.56 -22.84
CA LYS A 129 13.33 -37.95 -22.80
C LYS A 129 12.47 -38.89 -23.65
N LEU A 130 11.36 -38.41 -24.22
CA LEU A 130 10.56 -39.23 -25.11
C LEU A 130 11.31 -39.41 -26.44
N PRO A 131 11.38 -40.65 -26.98
CA PRO A 131 11.94 -40.86 -28.30
C PRO A 131 11.11 -40.09 -29.33
N VAL A 132 11.81 -39.42 -30.25
CA VAL A 132 11.16 -38.87 -31.44
C VAL A 132 10.84 -40.07 -32.33
N ASP A 133 9.56 -40.35 -32.55
CA ASP A 133 9.14 -41.36 -33.51
C ASP A 133 9.45 -40.86 -34.93
N ASP A 134 10.71 -41.03 -35.35
CA ASP A 134 11.16 -40.85 -36.73
C ASP A 134 11.09 -42.19 -37.46
N VAL A 135 9.89 -42.63 -37.85
CA VAL A 135 9.75 -43.61 -38.94
C VAL A 135 8.61 -43.17 -39.87
N PRO A 136 8.90 -42.71 -41.10
CA PRO A 136 7.86 -42.45 -42.09
C PRO A 136 7.21 -43.77 -42.54
N PRO A 137 5.89 -43.79 -42.81
CA PRO A 137 5.24 -44.99 -43.33
C PRO A 137 5.79 -45.36 -44.72
N ALA A 138 6.08 -46.65 -44.89
CA ALA A 138 6.58 -47.28 -46.12
C ALA A 138 5.49 -47.46 -47.18
#